data_AF-A0A1Y1LJ24-F1
#
_entry.id   AF-A0A1Y1LJ24-F1
#
_cell.length_a   1.000
_cell.length_b   1.000
_cell.length_c   1.000
_cell.angle_alpha   90.00
_cell.angle_beta   90.00
_cell.angle_gamma   90.00
#
_symmetry.space_group_name_H-M   'P 1'
#
loop_
_entity.id
_entity.type
_entity.pdbx_description
1 polymer ?
#
loop_
_entity_poly.entity_id
_entity_poly.type
_entity_poly.pdbx_seq_one_letter_code
_entity_poly.pdbx_strand_id
1 'polypeptide(L)'
;TGRSVHNQRIERLWAEVNRVVSKHYKQLFIWMENESLLDELNEVDLFALRYIYLPRIQNSLNEFVSQWNNHSLSTMNGYTPLQLWTMGLVGNNSDLLEDEFYVQDSEIYGSDPEGPIVIQTNNNVVVPLPEQHFLEVEEQLRNIVADPLAEDEMQGLSLYIRVREYINSCLQ
;
A
#
# COMPACT_ATOMS: atom_id res chain seq x y z
N THR A 1 -17.46 14.38 26.71
CA THR A 1 -16.43 14.29 25.66
C THR A 1 -15.33 13.37 26.15
N GLY A 2 -15.40 12.07 25.82
CA GLY A 2 -14.32 11.13 26.15
C GLY A 2 -13.21 11.26 25.12
N ARG A 3 -11.95 11.44 25.53
CA ARG A 3 -10.81 11.39 24.61
C ARG A 3 -10.65 9.95 24.14
N SER A 4 -10.58 9.72 22.83
CA SER A 4 -10.28 8.41 22.27
C SER A 4 -8.81 8.05 22.59
N VAL A 5 -8.58 7.48 23.77
CA VAL A 5 -7.25 7.02 24.20
C VAL A 5 -6.97 5.58 23.76
N HIS A 6 -7.98 4.89 23.23
CA HIS A 6 -7.90 3.49 22.83
C HIS A 6 -7.27 3.30 21.44
N ASN A 7 -7.25 4.33 20.59
CA ASN A 7 -6.75 4.23 19.21
C ASN A 7 -5.26 4.58 19.03
N GLN A 8 -4.55 4.88 20.13
CA GLN A 8 -3.16 5.40 20.08
C GLN A 8 -2.18 4.49 19.31
N ARG A 9 -2.36 3.16 19.38
CA ARG A 9 -1.49 2.20 18.68
C ARG A 9 -1.69 2.24 17.17
N ILE A 10 -2.94 2.29 16.73
CA ILE A 10 -3.31 2.40 15.31
C ILE A 10 -2.88 3.78 14.79
N GLU A 11 -3.08 4.85 15.55
CA GLU A 11 -2.60 6.19 15.18
C GLU A 11 -1.08 6.24 15.00
N ARG A 12 -0.32 5.60 15.90
CA ARG A 12 1.14 5.49 15.76
C ARG A 12 1.52 4.68 14.51
N LEU A 13 0.84 3.57 14.25
CA LEU A 13 1.07 2.76 13.05
C LEU A 13 0.86 3.60 11.78
N TRP A 14 -0.26 4.30 11.67
CA TRP A 14 -0.55 5.16 10.52
C TRP A 14 0.44 6.31 10.36
N ALA A 15 0.87 6.93 11.46
CA ALA A 15 1.91 7.95 11.42
C ALA A 15 3.23 7.41 10.85
N GLU A 16 3.59 6.17 11.19
CA GLU A 16 4.79 5.51 10.71
C GLU A 16 4.69 5.03 9.26
N VAL A 17 3.54 4.47 8.84
CA VAL A 17 3.25 4.18 7.43
C VAL A 17 3.41 5.44 6.57
N ASN A 18 2.84 6.55 7.03
CA ASN A 18 2.97 7.83 6.33
C ASN A 18 4.42 8.30 6.28
N ARG A 19 5.16 8.23 7.40
CA ARG A 19 6.55 8.69 7.48
C ARG A 19 7.49 7.88 6.60
N VAL A 20 7.35 6.55 6.59
CA VAL A 20 8.28 5.62 5.94
C VAL A 20 7.93 5.39 4.48
N VAL A 21 6.63 5.28 4.16
CA VAL A 21 6.18 4.89 2.82
C VAL A 21 5.51 6.05 2.11
N SER A 22 4.36 6.53 2.61
CA SER A 22 3.50 7.46 1.84
C SER A 22 4.16 8.81 1.55
N LYS A 23 4.94 9.35 2.50
CA LYS A 23 5.64 10.63 2.34
C LYS A 23 6.64 10.59 1.18
N HIS A 24 7.33 9.48 1.00
CA HIS A 24 8.31 9.33 -0.07
C HIS A 24 7.67 9.46 -1.45
N TYR A 25 6.66 8.65 -1.74
CA TYR A 25 5.94 8.69 -3.01
C TYR A 25 5.20 10.01 -3.23
N LYS A 26 4.62 10.59 -2.18
CA LYS A 26 4.01 11.92 -2.27
C LYS A 26 5.03 12.98 -2.70
N GLN A 27 6.23 12.97 -2.13
CA GLN A 27 7.27 13.92 -2.50
C GLN A 27 7.75 13.70 -3.94
N LEU A 28 7.89 12.44 -4.35
CA LEU A 28 8.26 12.09 -5.71
C LEU A 28 7.23 12.59 -6.73
N PHE A 29 5.93 12.35 -6.50
CA PHE A 29 4.88 12.77 -7.44
C PHE A 29 4.73 14.28 -7.51
N ILE A 30 4.79 14.98 -6.36
CA ILE A 30 4.81 16.45 -6.35
C ILE A 30 6.02 16.99 -7.14
N TRP A 31 7.18 16.35 -7.01
CA TRP A 31 8.34 16.73 -7.81
C TRP A 31 8.12 16.47 -9.30
N MET A 32 7.54 15.34 -9.68
CA MET A 32 7.19 15.03 -11.07
C MET A 32 6.22 16.05 -11.67
N GLU A 33 5.19 16.47 -10.92
CA GLU A 33 4.25 17.53 -11.32
C GLU A 33 4.97 18.87 -11.52
N ASN A 34 5.83 19.27 -10.57
CA ASN A 34 6.59 20.52 -10.66
C ASN A 34 7.53 20.56 -11.87
N GLU A 35 8.11 19.42 -12.24
CA GLU A 35 8.97 19.28 -13.43
C GLU A 35 8.18 19.03 -14.72
N SER A 36 6.84 19.13 -14.69
CA SER A 36 5.95 18.87 -15.83
C SER A 36 6.11 17.46 -16.44
N LEU A 37 6.50 16.48 -15.62
CA LEU A 37 6.62 15.07 -15.98
C LEU A 37 5.33 14.27 -15.70
N LEU A 38 4.45 14.79 -14.86
CA LEU A 38 3.18 14.18 -14.48
C LEU A 38 2.06 15.21 -14.62
N ASP A 39 1.04 14.89 -15.39
CA ASP A 39 -0.23 15.61 -15.45
C ASP A 39 -1.35 14.76 -14.82
N GLU A 40 -1.87 15.23 -13.70
CA GLU A 40 -2.96 14.59 -12.94
C GLU A 40 -4.28 14.46 -13.71
N LEU A 41 -4.45 15.23 -14.79
CA LEU A 41 -5.63 15.19 -15.66
C LEU A 41 -5.42 14.33 -16.91
N ASN A 42 -4.20 13.83 -17.14
CA ASN A 42 -3.88 13.02 -18.29
C ASN A 42 -4.01 11.52 -17.96
N GLU A 43 -4.94 10.84 -18.63
CA GLU A 43 -5.20 9.42 -18.40
C GLU A 43 -4.01 8.52 -18.71
N VAL A 44 -3.16 8.88 -19.69
CA VAL A 44 -1.93 8.15 -20.02
C VAL A 44 -0.94 8.23 -18.86
N ASP A 45 -0.79 9.41 -18.27
CA ASP A 45 0.11 9.62 -17.13
C ASP A 45 -0.41 8.88 -15.89
N LEU A 46 -1.70 8.96 -15.59
CA LEU A 46 -2.32 8.23 -14.48
C LEU A 46 -2.16 6.71 -14.63
N PHE A 47 -2.35 6.20 -15.85
CA PHE A 47 -2.19 4.78 -16.13
C PHE A 47 -0.72 4.34 -16.03
N ALA A 48 0.22 5.08 -16.63
CA ALA A 48 1.66 4.79 -16.54
C ALA A 48 2.16 4.85 -15.09
N LEU A 49 1.67 5.83 -14.32
CA LEU A 49 1.97 5.99 -12.90
C LEU A 49 1.46 4.79 -12.10
N ARG A 50 0.23 4.34 -12.35
CA ARG A 50 -0.31 3.13 -11.71
C ARG A 50 0.50 1.89 -12.05
N TYR A 51 0.84 1.68 -13.33
CA TYR A 51 1.57 0.49 -13.78
C TYR A 51 2.93 0.35 -13.10
N ILE A 52 3.65 1.47 -12.93
CA ILE A 52 4.99 1.48 -12.32
C ILE A 52 4.96 1.59 -10.80
N TYR A 53 4.20 2.53 -10.26
CA TYR A 53 4.33 2.88 -8.84
C TYR A 53 3.40 2.11 -7.92
N LEU A 54 2.28 1.56 -8.40
CA LEU A 54 1.45 0.69 -7.57
C LEU A 54 2.21 -0.55 -7.05
N PRO A 55 2.91 -1.34 -7.89
CA PRO A 55 3.70 -2.47 -7.39
C PRO A 55 4.86 -2.01 -6.49
N ARG A 56 5.49 -0.86 -6.76
CA ARG A 56 6.56 -0.32 -5.91
C ARG A 56 6.05 0.08 -4.53
N ILE A 57 4.93 0.80 -4.46
CA ILE A 57 4.27 1.16 -3.20
C ILE A 57 3.92 -0.11 -2.41
N GLN A 58 3.36 -1.12 -3.08
CA GLN A 58 3.06 -2.39 -2.43
C GLN A 58 4.32 -3.08 -1.90
N ASN A 59 5.43 -3.06 -2.65
CA ASN A 59 6.70 -3.59 -2.17
C ASN A 59 7.20 -2.86 -0.92
N SER A 60 7.21 -1.52 -0.93
CA SER A 60 7.59 -0.73 0.26
C SER A 60 6.66 -0.97 1.47
N LEU A 61 5.37 -1.22 1.24
CA LEU A 61 4.44 -1.61 2.30
C LEU A 61 4.76 -3.00 2.85
N ASN A 62 5.09 -3.97 1.98
CA ASN A 62 5.50 -5.31 2.41
C ASN A 62 6.77 -5.26 3.26
N GLU A 63 7.76 -4.47 2.84
CA GLU A 63 8.98 -4.21 3.62
C GLU A 63 8.67 -3.54 4.95
N PHE A 64 7.79 -2.53 4.95
CA PHE A 64 7.35 -1.87 6.17
C PHE A 64 6.70 -2.88 7.14
N VAL A 65 5.81 -3.75 6.66
CA VAL A 65 5.16 -4.79 7.48
C VAL A 65 6.21 -5.72 8.09
N SER A 66 7.20 -6.16 7.30
CA SER A 66 8.29 -6.99 7.80
C SER A 66 9.09 -6.30 8.90
N GLN A 67 9.50 -5.05 8.68
CA GLN A 67 10.23 -4.25 9.67
C GLN A 67 9.39 -3.98 10.92
N TRP A 68 8.14 -3.58 10.73
CA TRP A 68 7.23 -3.25 11.81
C TRP A 68 6.92 -4.47 12.68
N ASN A 69 6.66 -5.63 12.10
CA ASN A 69 6.33 -6.81 12.90
C ASN A 69 7.53 -7.35 13.70
N ASN A 70 8.76 -7.05 13.25
CA ASN A 70 9.99 -7.56 13.86
C ASN A 70 10.79 -6.50 14.64
N HIS A 71 10.36 -5.24 14.71
CA HIS A 71 11.09 -4.24 15.51
C HIS A 71 10.86 -4.44 17.01
N SER A 72 11.91 -4.22 17.79
CA SER A 72 11.86 -4.32 19.24
C SER A 72 11.13 -3.12 19.87
N LEU A 73 10.18 -3.38 20.77
CA LEU A 73 9.48 -2.35 21.53
C LEU A 73 10.12 -2.16 22.89
N SER A 74 10.76 -1.00 23.11
CA SER A 74 11.38 -0.67 24.40
C SER A 74 10.39 -0.61 25.56
N THR A 75 9.13 -0.25 25.30
CA THR A 75 8.04 -0.22 26.29
C THR A 75 7.51 -1.60 26.64
N MET A 76 7.89 -2.64 25.90
CA MET A 76 7.44 -4.02 26.08
C MET A 76 8.62 -4.97 26.30
N ASN A 77 9.60 -4.56 27.12
CA ASN A 77 10.79 -5.35 27.46
C ASN A 77 11.59 -5.85 26.23
N GLY A 78 11.50 -5.12 25.12
CA GLY A 78 12.20 -5.47 23.89
C GLY A 78 11.50 -6.51 23.01
N TYR A 79 10.30 -6.97 23.37
CA TYR A 79 9.52 -7.86 22.50
C TYR A 79 9.06 -7.16 21.23
N THR A 80 9.00 -7.90 20.13
CA THR A 80 8.46 -7.40 18.86
C THR A 80 6.94 -7.48 18.83
N PRO A 81 6.25 -6.69 17.99
CA PRO A 81 4.81 -6.84 17.79
C PRO A 81 4.40 -8.28 17.46
N LEU A 82 5.16 -8.97 16.61
CA LEU A 82 4.90 -10.37 16.28
C LEU A 82 5.06 -11.30 17.48
N GLN A 83 6.11 -11.11 18.30
CA GLN A 83 6.30 -11.91 19.50
C GLN A 83 5.18 -11.69 20.52
N LEU A 84 4.75 -10.45 20.74
CA LEU A 84 3.63 -10.13 21.61
C LEU A 84 2.33 -10.76 21.13
N TRP A 85 2.09 -10.76 19.81
CA TRP A 85 0.95 -11.43 19.19
C TRP A 85 1.01 -12.95 19.43
N THR A 86 2.12 -13.60 19.12
CA THR A 86 2.32 -15.04 19.34
C THR A 86 2.19 -15.43 20.81
N MET A 87 2.74 -14.62 21.74
CA MET A 87 2.59 -14.86 23.18
C MET A 87 1.14 -14.72 23.65
N GLY A 88 0.38 -13.76 23.11
CA GLY A 88 -1.05 -13.62 23.38
C GLY A 88 -1.86 -14.83 22.92
N LEU A 89 -1.52 -15.39 21.74
CA LEU A 89 -2.11 -16.63 21.23
C LEU A 89 -1.83 -17.83 22.15
N VAL A 90 -0.58 -18.01 22.58
CA VAL A 90 -0.18 -19.14 23.44
C VAL A 90 -0.72 -18.99 24.87
N GLY A 91 -0.77 -17.76 25.40
CA GLY A 91 -1.22 -17.47 26.76
C GLY A 91 -2.74 -17.59 26.97
N ASN A 92 -3.53 -17.55 25.90
CA ASN A 92 -4.99 -17.70 25.94
C ASN A 92 -5.46 -19.19 25.88
N ASN A 93 -4.54 -20.14 26.03
CA ASN A 93 -4.68 -21.60 26.03
C ASN A 93 -4.80 -22.28 24.66
N SER A 94 -4.23 -23.48 24.65
CA SER A 94 -4.09 -24.47 23.58
C SER A 94 -5.37 -24.88 22.84
N ASP A 95 -6.57 -24.46 23.28
CA ASP A 95 -7.84 -24.77 22.62
C ASP A 95 -7.99 -24.07 21.25
N LEU A 96 -7.34 -22.92 21.04
CA LEU A 96 -7.40 -22.18 19.76
C LEU A 96 -6.48 -22.75 18.68
N LEU A 97 -5.52 -23.61 19.06
CA LEU A 97 -4.62 -24.27 18.11
C LEU A 97 -5.20 -25.59 17.57
N GLU A 98 -6.23 -26.14 18.23
CA GLU A 98 -6.99 -27.31 17.77
C GLU A 98 -8.24 -26.95 16.97
N ASP A 99 -8.66 -25.69 16.97
CA ASP A 99 -9.81 -25.24 16.21
C ASP A 99 -9.41 -25.03 14.74
N GLU A 100 -9.72 -26.02 13.89
CA GLU A 100 -9.61 -25.99 12.43
C GLU A 100 -10.24 -24.73 11.79
N PHE A 101 -11.01 -23.94 12.54
CA PHE A 101 -11.64 -22.71 12.13
C PHE A 101 -10.76 -21.43 12.27
N TYR A 102 -9.69 -21.45 13.07
CA TYR A 102 -8.89 -20.24 13.36
C TYR A 102 -7.81 -19.90 12.33
N VAL A 103 -7.67 -20.71 11.28
CA VAL A 103 -6.92 -20.36 10.07
C VAL A 103 -7.75 -20.68 8.84
N GLN A 104 -8.86 -19.97 8.62
CA GLN A 104 -9.45 -20.00 7.29
C GLN A 104 -10.17 -18.75 6.81
N ASP A 105 -10.48 -17.78 7.67
CA ASP A 105 -11.18 -16.59 7.20
C ASP A 105 -10.35 -15.31 7.40
N SER A 106 -9.42 -15.11 6.45
CA SER A 106 -8.80 -13.81 6.20
C SER A 106 -9.82 -12.67 6.06
N GLU A 107 -11.09 -12.98 5.79
CA GLU A 107 -12.16 -11.99 5.60
C GLU A 107 -12.66 -11.39 6.93
N ILE A 108 -12.43 -12.04 8.07
CA ILE A 108 -12.91 -11.57 9.40
C ILE A 108 -11.85 -10.73 10.13
N TYR A 109 -10.58 -10.79 9.69
CA TYR A 109 -9.50 -10.03 10.30
C TYR A 109 -9.67 -8.52 10.07
N GLY A 110 -10.03 -7.78 11.14
CA GLY A 110 -10.31 -6.34 11.09
C GLY A 110 -11.81 -5.99 11.15
N SER A 111 -12.70 -6.98 11.15
CA SER A 111 -14.12 -6.78 11.44
C SER A 111 -14.32 -6.72 12.95
N ASP A 112 -14.50 -5.50 13.47
CA ASP A 112 -14.94 -5.28 14.85
C ASP A 112 -16.47 -5.12 14.88
N PRO A 113 -17.25 -6.15 15.27
CA PRO A 113 -18.71 -6.07 15.33
C PRO A 113 -19.21 -5.08 16.38
N GLU A 114 -18.39 -4.73 17.37
CA GLU A 114 -18.63 -3.70 18.39
C GLU A 114 -17.90 -2.38 18.05
N GLY A 115 -17.30 -2.31 16.86
CA GLY A 115 -16.54 -1.16 16.39
C GLY A 115 -17.45 0.06 16.19
N PRO A 116 -16.87 1.27 16.19
CA PRO A 116 -17.63 2.47 15.87
C PRO A 116 -18.30 2.31 14.51
N ILE A 117 -19.58 2.70 14.43
CA ILE A 117 -20.37 2.66 13.20
C ILE A 117 -19.54 3.26 12.06
N VAL A 118 -19.36 2.48 10.99
CA VAL A 118 -18.61 2.92 9.79
C VAL A 118 -19.12 4.29 9.39
N ILE A 119 -18.25 5.29 9.40
CA ILE A 119 -18.62 6.64 8.98
C ILE A 119 -18.86 6.56 7.46
N GLN A 120 -20.10 6.42 7.05
CA GLN A 120 -20.51 6.57 5.65
C GLN A 120 -20.37 8.05 5.29
N THR A 121 -19.18 8.43 4.85
CA THR A 121 -18.97 9.74 4.22
C THR A 121 -19.15 9.60 2.73
N ASN A 122 -19.69 10.63 2.09
CA ASN A 122 -19.79 10.73 0.64
C ASN A 122 -18.43 11.09 0.00
N ASN A 123 -17.33 10.96 0.75
CA ASN A 123 -15.98 11.36 0.35
C ASN A 123 -15.18 10.20 -0.25
N ASN A 124 -15.83 9.10 -0.63
CA ASN A 124 -15.16 8.02 -1.34
C ASN A 124 -14.68 8.55 -2.69
N VAL A 125 -13.37 8.70 -2.84
CA VAL A 125 -12.73 8.97 -4.13
C VAL A 125 -12.89 7.71 -4.97
N VAL A 126 -13.85 7.74 -5.91
CA VAL A 126 -13.98 6.68 -6.91
C VAL A 126 -12.88 6.91 -7.93
N VAL A 127 -11.86 6.05 -7.93
CA VAL A 127 -10.86 6.02 -9.00
C VAL A 127 -11.56 5.42 -10.23
N PRO A 128 -11.68 6.17 -11.34
CA PRO A 128 -12.25 5.63 -12.57
C PRO A 128 -11.49 4.38 -12.98
N LEU A 129 -12.21 3.33 -13.41
CA LEU A 129 -11.56 2.19 -14.05
C LEU A 129 -10.88 2.70 -15.33
N PRO A 130 -9.66 2.23 -15.65
CA PRO A 130 -9.02 2.54 -16.91
C PRO A 130 -9.98 2.19 -18.05
N GLU A 131 -10.12 3.09 -19.03
CA GLU A 131 -10.94 2.82 -20.21
C GLU A 131 -10.48 1.51 -20.89
N GLN A 132 -11.41 0.81 -21.55
CA GLN A 132 -11.23 -0.58 -22.00
C GLN A 132 -9.99 -0.82 -22.88
N HIS A 133 -9.53 0.22 -23.59
CA HIS A 133 -8.33 0.19 -24.44
C HIS A 133 -7.02 0.08 -23.65
N PHE A 134 -6.98 0.46 -22.38
CA PHE A 134 -5.77 0.30 -21.55
C PHE A 134 -5.49 -1.15 -21.15
N LEU A 135 -6.51 -2.02 -21.16
CA LEU A 135 -6.35 -3.46 -20.88
C LEU A 135 -5.63 -4.19 -22.02
N GLU A 136 -5.87 -3.82 -23.27
CA GLU A 136 -5.16 -4.38 -24.44
C GLU A 136 -3.68 -3.96 -24.45
N VAL A 137 -3.39 -2.76 -23.94
CA VAL A 137 -2.03 -2.21 -23.89
C VAL A 137 -1.21 -2.85 -22.75
N GLU A 138 -1.83 -3.28 -21.64
CA GLU A 138 -1.10 -3.93 -20.52
C GLU A 138 -0.28 -5.16 -20.94
N GLU A 139 -0.82 -6.01 -21.83
CA GLU A 139 -0.10 -7.21 -22.29
C GLU A 139 1.13 -6.83 -23.12
N GLN A 140 1.01 -5.78 -23.93
CA GLN A 140 2.11 -5.26 -24.73
C GLN A 140 3.16 -4.53 -23.88
N LEU A 141 2.73 -3.86 -22.80
CA LEU A 141 3.62 -3.19 -21.85
C LEU A 141 4.58 -4.13 -21.14
N ARG A 142 4.20 -5.40 -20.92
CA ARG A 142 5.13 -6.41 -20.38
C ARG A 142 6.36 -6.61 -21.26
N ASN A 143 6.27 -6.33 -22.56
CA ASN A 143 7.44 -6.40 -23.46
C ASN A 143 8.33 -5.16 -23.35
N ILE A 144 7.79 -4.03 -22.89
CA ILE A 144 8.51 -2.75 -22.75
C ILE A 144 9.14 -2.62 -21.37
N VAL A 145 8.34 -2.87 -20.33
CA VAL A 145 8.75 -2.94 -18.93
C VAL A 145 8.23 -4.26 -18.37
N ALA A 146 9.09 -5.28 -18.43
CA ALA A 146 8.79 -6.63 -17.95
C ALA A 146 8.66 -6.68 -16.42
N ASP A 147 9.49 -5.89 -15.72
CA ASP A 147 9.48 -5.79 -14.27
C ASP A 147 9.34 -4.32 -13.84
N PRO A 148 8.15 -3.90 -13.36
CA PRO A 148 7.93 -2.57 -12.79
C PRO A 148 8.80 -2.26 -11.58
N LEU A 149 9.34 -3.28 -10.89
CA LEU A 149 10.22 -3.14 -9.72
C LEU A 149 11.70 -3.03 -10.10
N ALA A 150 12.06 -3.17 -11.38
CA ALA A 150 13.45 -3.11 -11.81
C ALA A 150 14.12 -1.80 -11.39
N GLU A 151 15.32 -1.88 -10.82
CA GLU A 151 16.08 -0.70 -10.44
C GLU A 151 16.53 0.07 -11.69
N ASP A 152 16.20 1.35 -11.76
CA ASP A 152 16.57 2.26 -12.86
C ASP A 152 17.44 3.43 -12.37
N GLU A 153 17.95 3.36 -11.14
CA GLU A 153 18.68 4.43 -10.42
C GLU A 153 17.89 5.74 -10.25
N MET A 154 16.66 5.81 -10.76
CA MET A 154 15.79 6.99 -10.82
C MET A 154 14.43 6.70 -10.16
N GLN A 155 14.40 5.75 -9.22
CA GLN A 155 13.24 5.42 -8.39
C GLN A 155 12.00 4.96 -9.19
N GLY A 156 12.18 4.46 -10.41
CA GLY A 156 11.12 4.05 -11.33
C GLY A 156 10.72 5.12 -12.35
N LEU A 157 11.32 6.31 -12.31
CA LEU A 157 10.98 7.42 -13.21
C LEU A 157 11.30 7.09 -14.67
N SER A 158 12.43 6.44 -14.94
CA SER A 158 12.81 6.09 -16.31
C SER A 158 11.85 5.05 -16.89
N LEU A 159 11.39 4.10 -16.06
CA LEU A 159 10.38 3.13 -16.47
C LEU A 159 9.03 3.81 -16.73
N TYR A 160 8.62 4.75 -15.88
CA TYR A 160 7.40 5.54 -16.06
C TYR A 160 7.42 6.31 -17.38
N ILE A 161 8.50 7.03 -17.68
CA ILE A 161 8.64 7.79 -18.93
C ILE A 161 8.53 6.85 -20.13
N ARG A 162 9.18 5.69 -20.09
CA ARG A 162 9.16 4.70 -21.17
C ARG A 162 7.76 4.15 -21.42
N VAL A 163 7.00 3.86 -20.37
CA VAL A 163 5.60 3.41 -20.47
C VAL A 163 4.73 4.52 -21.07
N ARG A 164 4.87 5.75 -20.57
CA ARG A 164 4.13 6.91 -21.08
C ARG A 164 4.39 7.16 -22.57
N GLU A 165 5.66 7.16 -22.99
CA GLU A 165 6.05 7.35 -24.39
C GLU A 165 5.49 6.24 -25.28
N TYR A 166 5.53 5.00 -24.81
CA TYR A 166 4.98 3.87 -25.55
C TYR A 166 3.47 4.01 -25.78
N ILE A 167 2.71 4.30 -24.72
CA ILE A 167 1.25 4.45 -24.84
C ILE A 167 0.91 5.62 -25.79
N ASN A 168 1.60 6.75 -25.65
CA ASN A 168 1.41 7.88 -26.57
C ASN A 168 1.73 7.52 -28.03
N SER A 169 2.71 6.62 -28.28
CA SER A 169 3.00 6.14 -29.63
C SER A 169 1.95 5.19 -30.20
N CYS A 170 1.18 4.51 -29.35
CA CYS A 170 0.10 3.61 -29.76
C CYS A 170 -1.24 4.33 -30.00
N LEU A 171 -1.44 5.51 -29.37
CA LEU A 171 -2.67 6.31 -29.48
C LEU A 171 -2.64 7.32 -30.64
N GLN A 172 -1.52 7.45 -31.36
CA GLN A 172 -1.39 8.25 -32.60
C GLN A 172 -1.69 7.41 -33.84
#